data_AF-A0A1I5SCY8-F1
#
_entry.id   AF-A0A1I5SCY8-F1
#
_cell.length_a   1.000
_cell.length_b   1.000
_cell.length_c   1.000
_cell.angle_alpha   90.00
_cell.angle_beta   90.00
_cell.angle_gamma   90.00
#
_symmetry.space_group_name_H-M   'P 1'
#
loop_
_entity.id
_entity.type
_entity.pdbx_description
1 polymer ?
#
loop_
_entity_poly.entity_id
_entity_poly.type
_entity_poly.pdbx_seq_one_letter_code
_entity_poly.pdbx_strand_id
1 'polypeptide(L)'
;MTQEFTDKELKSQLSGHSKEAERLLNDEDKMEKFLERMERKLQKVPMVGNQLSSIPMLISLVRAYIKKEYREIPIGSMIAVVSALLYFGSPVDLIPDFIPVAGYLDDVVVIAFVWRLIEDDVAEYKQWQKASGKRVLEDE
;
A
#
# COMPACT_ATOMS: atom_id res chain seq x y z
N MET A 1 18.18 -2.48 22.08
CA MET A 1 18.05 -3.89 21.65
C MET A 1 16.69 -4.22 21.03
N THR A 2 15.83 -3.24 20.73
CA THR A 2 14.45 -3.47 20.24
C THR A 2 14.26 -3.22 18.74
N GLN A 3 15.29 -2.76 18.02
CA GLN A 3 15.17 -2.43 16.59
C GLN A 3 15.56 -3.57 15.63
N GLU A 4 16.46 -4.49 16.01
CA GLU A 4 16.92 -5.56 15.11
C GLU A 4 15.89 -6.68 14.89
N PHE A 5 14.95 -6.87 15.81
CA PHE A 5 13.97 -7.96 15.73
C PHE A 5 12.90 -7.66 14.66
N THR A 6 12.46 -6.40 14.58
CA THR A 6 11.43 -5.97 13.62
C THR A 6 11.93 -6.04 12.18
N ASP A 7 13.15 -5.59 11.89
CA ASP A 7 13.66 -5.51 10.51
C ASP A 7 13.83 -6.87 9.83
N LYS A 8 14.20 -7.91 10.58
CA LYS A 8 14.47 -9.24 10.02
C LYS A 8 13.18 -10.01 9.73
N GLU A 9 12.21 -9.91 10.63
CA GLU A 9 10.88 -10.50 10.45
C GLU A 9 10.10 -9.77 9.35
N LEU A 10 10.22 -8.44 9.30
CA LEU A 10 9.62 -7.61 8.26
C LEU A 10 10.25 -7.87 6.90
N LYS A 11 11.58 -7.98 6.79
CA LYS A 11 12.25 -8.39 5.53
C LYS A 11 11.86 -9.81 5.09
N SER A 12 11.70 -10.73 6.04
CA SER A 12 11.31 -12.11 5.75
C SER A 12 9.87 -12.18 5.23
N GLN A 13 8.92 -11.49 5.87
CA GLN A 13 7.53 -11.42 5.41
C GLN A 13 7.39 -10.62 4.11
N LEU A 14 8.14 -9.52 3.96
CA LEU A 14 8.24 -8.78 2.71
C LEU A 14 8.75 -9.66 1.57
N SER A 15 9.67 -10.61 1.79
CA SER A 15 10.21 -11.45 0.70
C SER A 15 9.20 -12.43 0.07
N GLY A 16 8.16 -12.82 0.81
CA GLY A 16 7.05 -13.63 0.30
C GLY A 16 6.12 -12.80 -0.59
N HIS A 17 5.76 -11.60 -0.11
CA HIS A 17 4.90 -10.66 -0.82
C HIS A 17 5.64 -9.85 -1.90
N SER A 18 6.98 -9.74 -1.85
CA SER A 18 7.77 -8.98 -2.81
C SER A 18 7.75 -9.63 -4.19
N LYS A 19 7.77 -10.97 -4.25
CA LYS A 19 7.65 -11.69 -5.53
C LYS A 19 6.30 -11.49 -6.20
N GLU A 20 5.22 -11.42 -5.42
CA GLU A 20 3.89 -11.15 -5.94
C GLU A 20 3.72 -9.69 -6.35
N ALA A 21 4.23 -8.77 -5.53
CA ALA A 21 4.27 -7.35 -5.83
C ALA A 21 5.09 -7.06 -7.10
N GLU A 22 6.28 -7.64 -7.24
CA GLU A 22 7.12 -7.54 -8.45
C GLU A 22 6.40 -8.12 -9.68
N ARG A 23 5.72 -9.27 -9.53
CA ARG A 23 4.94 -9.85 -10.63
C ARG A 23 3.81 -8.94 -11.08
N LEU A 24 3.10 -8.30 -10.14
CA LEU A 24 2.05 -7.34 -10.48
C LEU A 24 2.62 -6.07 -11.11
N LEU A 25 3.74 -5.55 -10.61
CA LEU A 25 4.39 -4.36 -11.17
C LEU A 25 4.89 -4.56 -12.60
N ASN A 26 5.15 -5.81 -13.01
CA ASN A 26 5.54 -6.17 -14.37
C ASN A 26 4.36 -6.47 -15.30
N ASP A 27 3.12 -6.46 -14.80
CA ASP A 27 1.90 -6.79 -15.55
C ASP A 27 0.81 -5.73 -15.31
N GLU A 28 0.80 -4.71 -16.19
CA GLU A 28 -0.09 -3.55 -16.09
C GLU A 28 -1.56 -3.95 -16.00
N ASP A 29 -2.00 -4.92 -16.82
CA ASP A 29 -3.39 -5.39 -16.85
C ASP A 29 -3.79 -6.08 -15.54
N LYS A 30 -2.91 -6.91 -14.97
CA LYS A 30 -3.18 -7.56 -13.68
C LYS A 30 -3.16 -6.56 -12.54
N MET A 31 -2.25 -5.58 -12.56
CA MET A 31 -2.21 -4.54 -11.55
C MET A 31 -3.49 -3.70 -11.60
N GLU A 32 -3.93 -3.24 -12.77
CA GLU A 32 -5.13 -2.43 -12.88
C GLU A 32 -6.37 -3.18 -12.35
N LYS A 33 -6.53 -4.45 -12.72
CA LYS A 33 -7.61 -5.31 -12.18
C LYS A 33 -7.53 -5.50 -10.66
N PHE A 34 -6.32 -5.49 -10.10
CA PHE A 34 -6.12 -5.54 -8.66
C PHE A 34 -6.53 -4.23 -7.99
N LEU A 35 -6.07 -3.09 -8.50
CA LEU A 35 -6.41 -1.76 -8.00
C LEU A 35 -7.93 -1.51 -8.04
N GLU A 36 -8.60 -1.85 -9.15
CA GLU A 36 -10.05 -1.73 -9.24
C GLU A 36 -10.80 -2.59 -8.22
N ARG A 37 -10.28 -3.79 -7.90
CA ARG A 37 -10.85 -4.63 -6.83
C ARG A 37 -10.72 -3.94 -5.48
N MET A 38 -9.61 -3.25 -5.23
CA MET A 38 -9.39 -2.49 -3.98
C MET A 38 -10.36 -1.31 -3.87
N GLU A 39 -10.50 -0.52 -4.94
CA GLU A 39 -11.45 0.60 -4.98
C GLU A 39 -12.88 0.14 -4.69
N ARG A 40 -13.32 -0.97 -5.32
CA ARG A 40 -14.64 -1.55 -5.07
C ARG A 40 -14.83 -2.06 -3.65
N LYS A 41 -13.76 -2.53 -2.98
CA LYS A 41 -13.81 -2.95 -1.59
C LYS A 41 -13.93 -1.74 -0.67
N LEU A 42 -13.10 -0.72 -0.87
CA LEU A 42 -13.12 0.52 -0.08
C LEU A 42 -14.50 1.18 -0.09
N GLN A 43 -15.16 1.23 -1.24
CA GLN A 43 -16.53 1.78 -1.36
C GLN A 43 -17.58 1.02 -0.52
N LYS A 44 -17.33 -0.23 -0.16
CA LYS A 44 -18.25 -1.07 0.61
C LYS A 44 -17.96 -1.05 2.11
N VAL A 45 -16.84 -0.50 2.55
CA VAL A 45 -16.49 -0.41 3.96
C VAL A 45 -17.17 0.83 4.55
N PRO A 46 -18.17 0.66 5.46
CA PRO A 46 -19.02 1.76 5.93
C PRO A 46 -18.29 2.76 6.84
N MET A 47 -17.05 2.49 7.24
CA MET A 47 -16.24 3.35 8.10
C MET A 47 -14.81 3.40 7.57
N VAL A 48 -14.50 4.43 6.79
CA VAL A 48 -13.13 4.75 6.37
C VAL A 48 -12.51 5.51 7.54
N GLY A 49 -11.71 4.84 8.37
CA GLY A 49 -10.92 5.54 9.39
C GLY A 49 -9.81 6.39 8.76
N ASN A 50 -9.21 7.32 9.51
CA ASN A 50 -8.15 8.22 9.04
C ASN A 50 -6.93 7.49 8.43
N GLN A 51 -6.73 6.20 8.75
CA GLN A 51 -5.66 5.39 8.16
C GLN A 51 -6.04 4.82 6.77
N LEU A 52 -7.34 4.66 6.49
CA LEU A 52 -7.84 4.14 5.21
C LEU A 52 -8.03 5.25 4.17
N SER A 53 -8.09 6.53 4.58
CA SER A 53 -8.15 7.69 3.66
C SER A 53 -6.88 7.84 2.82
N SER A 54 -5.76 7.28 3.26
CA SER A 54 -4.51 7.17 2.50
C SER A 54 -4.57 6.17 1.34
N ILE A 55 -5.44 5.17 1.38
CA ILE A 55 -5.43 4.07 0.38
C ILE A 55 -5.73 4.57 -1.04
N PRO A 56 -6.73 5.45 -1.29
CA PRO A 56 -6.94 6.05 -2.60
C PRO A 56 -5.68 6.73 -3.17
N MET A 57 -4.89 7.40 -2.32
CA MET A 57 -3.62 8.02 -2.73
C MET A 57 -2.61 6.97 -3.19
N LEU A 58 -2.45 5.89 -2.42
CA LEU A 58 -1.56 4.79 -2.78
C LEU A 58 -1.98 4.10 -4.08
N ILE A 59 -3.29 3.90 -4.28
CA ILE A 59 -3.84 3.34 -5.53
C ILE A 59 -3.50 4.27 -6.72
N SER A 60 -3.67 5.58 -6.55
CA SER A 60 -3.31 6.57 -7.58
C SER A 60 -1.82 6.54 -7.91
N LEU A 61 -0.96 6.46 -6.90
CA LEU A 61 0.49 6.38 -7.05
C LEU A 61 0.92 5.12 -7.83
N VAL A 62 0.41 3.94 -7.44
CA VAL A 62 0.70 2.68 -8.15
C VAL A 62 0.23 2.77 -9.60
N ARG A 63 -0.97 3.34 -9.84
CA ARG A 63 -1.53 3.52 -11.19
C ARG A 63 -0.64 4.42 -12.06
N ALA A 64 -0.16 5.53 -11.52
CA ALA A 64 0.76 6.43 -12.23
C ALA A 64 2.10 5.76 -12.53
N TYR A 65 2.59 4.91 -11.62
CA TYR A 65 3.83 4.17 -11.78
C TYR A 65 3.76 3.11 -12.89
N ILE A 66 2.71 2.28 -12.91
CA ILE A 66 2.54 1.25 -13.95
C ILE A 66 2.31 1.87 -15.33
N LYS A 67 1.59 3.01 -15.40
CA LYS A 67 1.39 3.80 -16.63
C LYS A 67 2.63 4.58 -17.06
N LYS A 68 3.71 4.52 -16.27
CA LYS A 68 5.00 5.20 -16.52
C LYS A 68 4.88 6.73 -16.53
N GLU A 69 3.83 7.28 -15.93
CA GLU A 69 3.60 8.73 -15.83
C GLU A 69 4.44 9.35 -14.70
N TYR A 70 4.72 8.57 -13.65
CA TYR A 70 5.52 8.98 -12.49
C TYR A 70 6.46 7.85 -12.07
N ARG A 71 7.78 8.08 -12.13
CA ARG A 71 8.81 7.06 -11.82
C ARG A 71 9.94 7.56 -10.90
N GLU A 72 9.76 8.72 -10.29
CA GLU A 72 10.74 9.28 -9.34
C GLU A 72 10.79 8.49 -8.03
N ILE A 73 9.75 7.70 -7.73
CA ILE A 73 9.71 6.83 -6.56
C ILE A 73 10.66 5.62 -6.70
N PRO A 74 11.51 5.32 -5.68
CA PRO A 74 12.33 4.12 -5.68
C PRO A 74 11.51 2.84 -5.81
N ILE A 75 12.02 1.87 -6.58
CA ILE A 75 11.29 0.61 -6.81
C ILE A 75 11.06 -0.18 -5.51
N GLY A 76 11.94 -0.05 -4.52
CA GLY A 76 11.75 -0.63 -3.19
C GLY A 76 10.53 -0.06 -2.45
N SER A 77 10.35 1.26 -2.49
CA SER A 77 9.17 1.94 -1.94
C SER A 77 7.90 1.49 -2.66
N MET A 78 7.94 1.39 -3.99
CA MET A 78 6.81 0.92 -4.79
C MET A 78 6.43 -0.54 -4.48
N ILE A 79 7.41 -1.42 -4.31
CA ILE A 79 7.17 -2.80 -3.86
C ILE A 79 6.49 -2.80 -2.49
N ALA A 80 6.97 -1.99 -1.54
CA ALA A 80 6.35 -1.89 -0.22
C ALA A 80 4.89 -1.40 -0.28
N VAL A 81 4.60 -0.40 -1.12
CA VAL A 81 3.21 0.07 -1.36
C VAL A 81 2.33 -1.05 -1.89
N VAL A 82 2.78 -1.76 -2.93
CA VAL A 82 2.01 -2.86 -3.52
C VAL A 82 1.82 -4.01 -2.54
N SER A 83 2.84 -4.35 -1.75
CA SER A 83 2.73 -5.36 -0.69
C SER A 83 1.70 -4.96 0.37
N ALA A 84 1.67 -3.70 0.79
CA ALA A 84 0.66 -3.21 1.74
C ALA A 84 -0.77 -3.27 1.15
N LEU A 85 -0.93 -2.92 -0.13
CA LEU A 85 -2.22 -3.04 -0.82
C LEU A 85 -2.65 -4.51 -0.95
N LEU A 86 -1.71 -5.42 -1.28
CA LEU A 86 -1.97 -6.86 -1.37
C LEU A 86 -2.46 -7.42 -0.03
N TYR A 87 -1.79 -7.00 1.04
CA TYR A 87 -2.16 -7.35 2.41
C TYR A 87 -3.59 -6.89 2.73
N PHE A 88 -3.91 -5.61 2.49
CA PHE A 88 -5.26 -5.06 2.65
C PHE A 88 -6.31 -5.78 1.78
N GLY A 89 -5.89 -6.23 0.59
CA GLY A 89 -6.77 -6.78 -0.42
C GLY A 89 -7.10 -8.26 -0.30
N SER A 90 -6.35 -9.02 0.51
CA SER A 90 -6.54 -10.46 0.68
C SER A 90 -7.61 -10.76 1.74
N PRO A 91 -8.70 -11.48 1.40
CA PRO A 91 -9.65 -11.97 2.40
C PRO A 91 -9.09 -13.15 3.23
N VAL A 92 -7.89 -13.65 2.91
CA VAL A 92 -7.30 -14.85 3.53
C VAL A 92 -6.37 -14.51 4.70
N ASP A 93 -5.82 -13.30 4.77
CA ASP A 93 -4.80 -12.93 5.77
C ASP A 93 -5.29 -11.95 6.85
N LEU A 94 -6.58 -11.61 6.88
CA LEU A 94 -7.21 -11.19 8.14
C LEU A 94 -7.36 -12.44 9.02
N ILE A 95 -6.31 -12.75 9.78
CA ILE A 95 -6.32 -13.56 11.01
C ILE A 95 -7.33 -14.73 11.03
N PRO A 96 -6.88 -15.98 10.84
CA PRO A 96 -7.68 -17.16 11.13
C PRO A 96 -8.02 -17.22 12.64
N ASP A 97 -9.30 -17.04 12.98
CA ASP A 97 -10.10 -17.36 14.19
C ASP A 97 -9.45 -17.95 15.48
N PHE A 98 -8.29 -17.50 15.97
CA PHE A 98 -7.71 -18.05 17.22
C PHE A 98 -7.14 -17.09 18.28
N ILE A 99 -7.16 -15.77 18.09
CA ILE A 99 -6.69 -14.84 19.15
C ILE A 99 -7.72 -13.72 19.38
N PRO A 100 -8.54 -13.78 20.45
CA PRO A 100 -9.66 -12.86 20.66
C PRO A 100 -9.30 -11.38 20.89
N VAL A 101 -8.00 -11.01 20.97
CA VAL A 101 -7.57 -9.64 21.36
C VAL A 101 -6.34 -9.11 20.59
N ALA A 102 -5.60 -9.91 19.81
CA ALA A 102 -4.29 -9.48 19.26
C ALA A 102 -4.28 -9.11 17.75
N GLY A 103 -5.34 -9.41 17.00
CA GLY A 103 -5.33 -9.32 15.55
C GLY A 103 -5.22 -7.90 14.96
N TYR A 104 -5.89 -6.91 15.55
CA TYR A 104 -5.97 -5.57 14.96
C TYR A 104 -4.70 -4.73 15.07
N LEU A 105 -3.74 -5.12 15.92
CA LEU A 105 -2.51 -4.34 16.12
C LEU A 105 -1.54 -4.48 14.95
N ASP A 106 -1.47 -5.66 14.33
CA ASP A 106 -0.45 -5.96 13.33
C ASP A 106 -0.68 -5.19 12.01
N ASP A 107 -1.94 -5.15 11.53
CA ASP A 107 -2.33 -4.46 10.30
C ASP A 107 -2.08 -2.94 10.36
N VAL A 108 -2.39 -2.32 11.50
CA VAL A 108 -2.20 -0.88 11.70
C VAL A 108 -0.72 -0.54 11.76
N VAL A 109 0.09 -1.40 12.38
CA VAL A 109 1.55 -1.21 12.47
C VAL A 109 2.19 -1.35 11.09
N VAL A 110 1.76 -2.33 10.28
CA VAL A 110 2.28 -2.51 8.92
C VAL A 110 1.94 -1.31 8.02
N ILE A 111 0.68 -0.85 8.02
CA ILE A 111 0.28 0.33 7.24
C ILE A 111 1.01 1.58 7.72
N ALA A 112 1.08 1.81 9.04
CA ALA A 112 1.79 2.97 9.59
C ALA A 112 3.29 2.94 9.28
N PHE A 113 3.92 1.76 9.31
CA PHE A 113 5.32 1.59 8.95
C PHE A 113 5.57 1.87 7.46
N VAL A 114 4.73 1.32 6.58
CA VAL A 114 4.83 1.59 5.13
C VAL A 114 4.59 3.06 4.84
N TRP A 115 3.57 3.67 5.46
CA TRP A 115 3.31 5.10 5.32
C TRP A 115 4.53 5.94 5.71
N ARG A 116 5.16 5.63 6.84
CA ARG A 116 6.37 6.33 7.30
C ARG A 116 7.57 6.14 6.37
N LEU A 117 7.65 5.01 5.65
CA LEU A 117 8.69 4.79 4.65
C LEU A 117 8.49 5.60 3.38
N ILE A 118 7.25 5.89 3.01
CA ILE A 118 6.88 6.51 1.73
C ILE A 118 6.33 7.92 1.87
N GLU A 119 6.32 8.50 3.07
CA GLU A 119 5.69 9.79 3.34
C GLU A 119 6.28 10.89 2.45
N ASP A 120 7.62 10.92 2.33
CA ASP A 120 8.33 11.83 1.45
C ASP A 120 8.02 11.55 -0.04
N ASP A 121 8.03 10.28 -0.46
CA ASP A 121 7.70 9.85 -1.83
C ASP A 121 6.26 10.28 -2.21
N VAL A 122 5.31 10.14 -1.28
CA VAL A 122 3.91 10.54 -1.45
C VAL A 122 3.77 12.06 -1.48
N ALA A 123 4.55 12.78 -0.67
CA ALA A 123 4.56 14.24 -0.68
C ALA A 123 5.09 14.79 -2.02
N GLU A 124 6.16 14.19 -2.57
CA GLU A 124 6.66 14.52 -3.91
C GLU A 124 5.64 14.19 -4.99
N TYR A 125 5.00 13.02 -4.92
CA TYR A 125 3.94 12.64 -5.85
C TYR A 125 2.75 13.61 -5.82
N LYS A 126 2.32 14.07 -4.63
CA LYS A 126 1.27 15.10 -4.47
C LYS A 126 1.67 16.42 -5.13
N GLN A 127 2.92 16.84 -5.01
CA GLN A 127 3.42 18.04 -5.68
C GLN A 127 3.41 17.87 -7.20
N TRP A 128 3.83 16.70 -7.70
CA TRP A 128 3.76 16.38 -9.12
C TRP A 128 2.31 16.37 -9.65
N GLN A 129 1.34 15.84 -8.89
CA GLN A 129 -0.07 15.86 -9.26
C GLN A 129 -0.59 17.29 -9.41
N LYS A 130 -0.26 18.17 -8.43
CA LYS A 130 -0.59 19.61 -8.46
C LYS A 130 -0.02 20.29 -9.71
N ALA A 131 1.26 20.05 -10.00
CA ALA A 131 1.94 20.61 -11.16
C ALA A 131 1.38 20.10 -12.50
N SER A 132 0.92 18.84 -12.53
CA SER A 132 0.40 18.18 -13.74
C SER A 132 -1.09 18.45 -13.99
N GLY A 133 -1.76 19.25 -13.14
CA GLY A 133 -3.20 19.53 -13.24
C GLY A 133 -4.09 18.30 -12.96
N LYS A 134 -3.55 17.25 -12.35
CA LYS A 134 -4.32 16.07 -11.93
C LYS A 134 -5.04 16.37 -10.60
N ARG A 135 -6.20 15.73 -10.38
CA ARG A 135 -6.93 15.86 -9.11
C ARG A 135 -6.02 15.38 -7.97
N VAL A 136 -5.70 16.28 -7.05
CA VAL A 136 -5.00 15.95 -5.81
C VAL A 136 -6.01 15.24 -4.92
N LEU A 137 -5.71 14.02 -4.51
CA LEU A 137 -6.47 13.38 -3.44
C LEU A 137 -5.94 13.97 -2.14
N GLU A 138 -6.79 14.70 -1.42
CA GLU A 138 -6.46 15.21 -0.09
C GLU A 138 -6.64 14.08 0.92
N ASP A 139 -5.68 13.91 1.81
CA ASP A 139 -5.85 13.05 2.97
C ASP A 139 -6.76 13.85 3.92
N GLU A 140 -8.06 13.54 3.96
CA GLU A 140 -8.95 13.98 5.05
C GLU A 140 -8.72 13.14 6.31
#